data_AF-A0A8K2A0C9-F1
#
_entry.id   AF-A0A8K2A0C9-F1
#
_cell.length_a   1.000
_cell.length_b   1.000
_cell.length_c   1.000
_cell.angle_alpha   90.00
_cell.angle_beta   90.00
_cell.angle_gamma   90.00
#
_symmetry.space_group_name_H-M   'P 1'
#
loop_
_entity.id
_entity.type
_entity.pdbx_description
1 polymer ?
#
loop_
_entity_poly.entity_id
_entity_poly.type
_entity_poly.pdbx_seq_one_letter_code
_entity_poly.pdbx_strand_id
1 'polypeptide(L)'
;MTGPAAASCLLTLNGKPYVQLPHNLCIGYTDALIGQPSSPEYGTVICDRPENTYLFLQKLVGYTHERQAIWKIVAIQSIGQLSDDLIALSAGCTYKSGKTAPLVALVQDHSANYTTHAAWEVNLVQQSFDPIDPSTVICQDPFSFP
;
A
#
# COMPACT_ATOMS: atom_id res chain seq x y z
N MET A 1 24.40 -0.41 29.36
CA MET A 1 23.78 -1.29 28.35
C MET A 1 23.14 -0.41 27.30
N THR A 2 23.90 -0.09 26.25
CA THR A 2 23.47 0.75 25.12
C THR A 2 23.40 -0.17 23.90
N GLY A 3 22.18 -0.53 23.48
CA GLY A 3 21.98 -1.30 22.25
C GLY A 3 22.41 -0.47 21.04
N PRO A 4 22.93 -1.10 19.97
CA PRO A 4 23.35 -0.35 18.80
C PRO A 4 22.11 0.25 18.14
N ALA A 5 22.11 1.57 17.97
CA ALA A 5 21.19 2.24 17.07
C ALA A 5 21.32 1.59 15.70
N ALA A 6 20.21 1.07 15.17
CA ALA A 6 20.15 0.56 13.81
C ALA A 6 20.53 1.71 12.87
N ALA A 7 21.76 1.71 12.39
CA ALA A 7 22.21 2.65 11.39
C ALA A 7 21.34 2.44 10.15
N SER A 8 20.43 3.39 9.90
CA SER A 8 19.70 3.46 8.65
C SER A 8 20.74 3.60 7.55
N CYS A 9 21.00 2.51 6.83
CA CYS A 9 21.98 2.49 5.75
C CYS A 9 21.41 3.37 4.62
N LEU A 10 21.90 4.60 4.54
CA LEU A 10 21.60 5.53 3.45
C LEU A 10 22.18 4.94 2.16
N LEU A 11 21.31 4.38 1.33
CA LEU A 11 21.67 3.92 0.00
C LEU A 11 21.65 5.12 -0.95
N THR A 12 22.59 5.18 -1.88
CA THR A 12 22.58 6.19 -2.95
C THR A 12 22.31 5.51 -4.28
N LEU A 13 21.24 5.89 -4.98
CA LEU A 13 20.94 5.44 -6.34
C LEU A 13 20.94 6.68 -7.25
N ASN A 14 21.82 6.72 -8.27
CA ASN A 14 21.97 7.87 -9.16
C ASN A 14 22.18 9.22 -8.42
N GLY A 15 22.97 9.21 -7.34
CA GLY A 15 23.30 10.42 -6.56
C GLY A 15 22.17 10.98 -5.70
N LYS A 16 21.02 10.30 -5.60
CA LYS A 16 19.94 10.67 -4.66
C LYS A 16 19.95 9.72 -3.45
N PRO A 17 19.65 10.21 -2.23
CA PRO A 17 19.52 9.35 -1.06
C PRO A 17 18.24 8.54 -1.15
N TYR A 18 18.34 7.24 -0.91
CA TYR A 18 17.25 6.28 -0.78
C TYR A 18 17.40 5.56 0.56
N VAL A 19 16.27 5.15 1.10
CA VAL A 19 16.21 4.39 2.34
C VAL A 19 15.76 2.99 1.97
N GLN A 20 16.53 1.99 2.38
CA GLN A 20 16.04 0.61 2.40
C GLN A 20 14.92 0.57 3.44
N LEU A 21 13.68 0.40 2.99
CA LEU A 21 12.56 0.27 3.91
C LEU A 21 12.75 -1.04 4.69
N PRO A 22 12.72 -0.99 6.04
CA PRO A 22 12.76 -2.20 6.84
C PRO A 22 11.65 -3.18 6.42
N HIS A 23 11.96 -4.47 6.39
CA HIS A 23 10.96 -5.53 6.11
C HIS A 23 9.84 -5.58 7.17
N ASN A 24 10.04 -4.89 8.29
CA ASN A 24 9.11 -4.68 9.40
C ASN A 24 8.70 -3.20 9.55
N LEU A 25 8.89 -2.37 8.51
CA LEU A 25 8.45 -0.96 8.52
C LEU A 25 6.95 -0.86 8.81
N CYS A 26 6.19 -1.91 8.55
CA CYS A 26 4.91 -2.04 9.21
C CYS A 26 4.56 -3.45 9.68
N ILE A 27 3.82 -3.47 10.80
CA ILE A 27 3.00 -4.60 11.22
C ILE A 27 1.67 -4.39 10.48
N GLY A 28 1.62 -4.83 9.21
CA GLY A 28 0.49 -4.52 8.34
C GLY A 28 0.63 -5.20 6.99
N TYR A 29 -0.52 -5.52 6.39
CA TYR A 29 -0.62 -6.22 5.12
C TYR A 29 0.01 -5.38 3.98
N THR A 30 0.99 -5.95 3.30
CA THR A 30 1.73 -5.33 2.19
C THR A 30 1.16 -5.92 0.90
N ASP A 31 0.47 -5.13 0.06
CA ASP A 31 -0.19 -5.70 -1.11
C ASP A 31 -0.20 -4.81 -2.36
N ALA A 32 -0.08 -5.52 -3.47
CA ALA A 32 -0.11 -5.16 -4.88
C ALA A 32 1.12 -4.41 -5.42
N LEU A 33 1.89 -5.15 -6.24
CA LEU A 33 2.68 -4.62 -7.35
C LEU A 33 1.72 -4.14 -8.44
N ILE A 34 1.53 -2.83 -8.52
CA ILE A 34 0.77 -2.13 -9.56
C ILE A 34 1.76 -1.79 -10.67
N GLY A 35 1.97 -2.72 -11.61
CA GLY A 35 2.89 -2.50 -12.73
C GLY A 35 2.61 -3.40 -13.93
N GLN A 36 2.72 -2.83 -15.12
CA GLN A 36 2.84 -3.59 -16.36
C GLN A 36 4.33 -3.87 -16.64
N PRO A 37 4.67 -5.00 -17.30
CA PRO A 37 6.00 -5.20 -17.84
C PRO A 37 6.33 -4.02 -18.77
N SER A 38 7.42 -3.29 -18.51
CA SER A 38 7.88 -2.04 -19.19
C SER A 38 7.36 -0.68 -18.68
N SER A 39 6.48 -0.66 -17.68
CA SER A 39 6.05 0.58 -17.00
C SER A 39 6.65 0.68 -15.59
N PRO A 40 6.69 1.87 -14.97
CA PRO A 40 7.11 1.98 -13.57
C PRO A 40 6.22 1.12 -12.69
N GLU A 41 6.82 0.24 -11.90
CA GLU A 41 6.13 -0.60 -10.94
C GLU A 41 5.86 0.21 -9.67
N TYR A 42 4.60 0.20 -9.23
CA TYR A 42 4.16 0.82 -7.98
C TYR A 42 3.75 -0.25 -6.97
N GLY A 43 3.76 0.10 -5.70
CA GLY A 43 3.34 -0.74 -4.59
C GLY A 43 2.45 0.05 -3.65
N THR A 44 1.41 -0.56 -3.08
CA THR A 44 0.71 0.06 -1.94
C THR A 44 1.05 -0.69 -0.67
N VAL A 45 1.36 0.03 0.41
CA VAL A 45 1.55 -0.58 1.73
C VAL A 45 0.60 0.09 2.70
N ILE A 46 -0.14 -0.72 3.43
CA ILE A 46 -1.03 -0.23 4.47
C ILE A 46 -0.38 -0.55 5.80
N CYS A 47 -0.18 0.51 6.58
CA CYS A 47 0.57 0.43 7.80
C CYS A 47 -0.26 0.87 8.97
N ASP A 48 -0.69 -0.11 9.76
CA ASP A 48 -1.42 0.14 10.98
C ASP A 48 -0.46 0.32 12.16
N ARG A 49 -0.63 1.42 12.90
CA ARG A 49 0.14 1.77 14.09
C ARG A 49 -0.82 2.16 15.21
N PRO A 50 -0.44 1.96 16.49
CA PRO A 50 -1.29 2.30 17.63
C PRO A 50 -1.85 3.74 17.60
N GLU A 51 -1.09 4.68 17.05
CA GLU A 51 -1.47 6.08 16.96
C GLU A 51 -2.27 6.45 15.71
N ASN A 52 -2.15 5.69 14.62
CA ASN A 52 -2.69 6.06 13.31
C ASN A 52 -2.48 4.97 12.26
N THR A 53 -3.31 4.95 11.22
CA THR A 53 -3.09 4.12 10.03
C THR A 53 -2.62 4.97 8.85
N TYR A 54 -1.64 4.44 8.12
CA TYR A 54 -1.00 5.11 6.99
C TYR A 54 -1.10 4.27 5.72
N LEU A 55 -1.47 4.92 4.61
CA LEU A 55 -1.34 4.37 3.27
C LEU A 55 -0.06 4.92 2.64
N PHE A 56 0.79 4.02 2.17
CA PHE A 56 2.02 4.35 1.46
C PHE A 56 1.87 3.98 -0.01
N LEU A 57 2.14 4.93 -0.91
CA LEU A 57 2.39 4.63 -2.31
C LEU A 57 3.90 4.53 -2.50
N GLN A 58 4.35 3.42 -3.04
CA GLN A 58 5.75 3.12 -3.30
C GLN A 58 5.99 2.96 -4.79
N LYS A 59 7.18 3.33 -5.25
CA LYS A 59 7.64 3.16 -6.62
C LYS A 59 8.90 2.33 -6.62
N LEU A 60 8.95 1.28 -7.43
CA LEU A 60 10.17 0.50 -7.65
C LEU A 60 11.18 1.39 -8.38
N VAL A 61 12.37 1.51 -7.81
CA VAL A 61 13.44 2.32 -8.39
C VAL A 61 14.64 1.48 -8.83
N GLY A 62 14.70 0.21 -8.43
CA GLY A 62 15.73 -0.71 -8.86
C GLY A 62 15.81 -1.94 -7.96
N TYR A 63 16.93 -2.65 -8.08
CA TYR A 63 17.25 -3.81 -7.27
C TYR A 63 18.67 -3.67 -6.73
N THR A 64 18.93 -4.25 -5.56
CA THR A 64 20.30 -4.39 -5.02
C THR A 64 21.09 -5.43 -5.83
N HIS A 65 22.40 -5.50 -5.62
CA HIS A 65 23.25 -6.55 -6.22
C HIS A 65 22.80 -7.97 -5.83
N GLU A 66 22.15 -8.11 -4.68
CA GLU A 66 21.59 -9.36 -4.15
C GLU A 66 20.15 -9.61 -4.63
N ARG A 67 19.67 -8.84 -5.63
CA ARG A 67 18.32 -8.93 -6.21
C ARG A 67 17.17 -8.61 -5.25
N GLN A 68 17.42 -7.80 -4.23
CA GLN A 68 16.35 -7.28 -3.38
C GLN A 68 15.74 -6.04 -4.02
N ALA A 69 14.41 -5.94 -4.05
CA ALA A 69 13.71 -4.79 -4.61
C ALA A 69 13.94 -3.52 -3.77
N ILE A 70 14.20 -2.39 -4.45
CA ILE A 70 14.39 -1.09 -3.82
C ILE A 70 13.16 -0.23 -4.14
N TRP A 71 12.41 0.11 -3.10
CA TRP A 71 11.18 0.89 -3.18
C TRP A 71 11.38 2.30 -2.64
N LYS A 72 10.88 3.31 -3.35
CA LYS A 72 10.81 4.69 -2.90
C LYS A 72 9.37 5.03 -2.52
N ILE A 73 9.15 5.52 -1.29
CA ILE A 73 7.85 6.11 -0.92
C ILE A 73 7.67 7.41 -1.72
N VAL A 74 6.58 7.50 -2.47
CA VAL A 74 6.20 8.66 -3.29
C VAL A 74 4.97 9.38 -2.76
N ALA A 75 4.13 8.70 -1.97
CA ALA A 75 2.99 9.32 -1.29
C ALA A 75 2.78 8.69 0.10
N ILE A 76 2.29 9.48 1.03
CA ILE A 76 1.84 9.05 2.36
C ILE A 76 0.49 9.70 2.63
N GLN A 77 -0.52 8.90 2.92
CA GLN A 77 -1.84 9.35 3.34
C GLN A 77 -2.10 8.82 4.76
N SER A 78 -2.40 9.71 5.70
CA SER A 78 -2.95 9.31 6.99
C SER A 78 -4.47 9.21 6.89
N ILE A 79 -5.04 8.14 7.44
CA ILE A 79 -6.49 7.88 7.38
C ILE A 79 -7.15 7.78 8.76
N GLY A 80 -6.41 8.11 9.82
CA GLY A 80 -6.87 7.98 11.20
C GLY A 80 -6.66 6.56 11.74
N GLN A 81 -7.05 6.36 13.00
CA GLN A 81 -7.02 5.06 13.63
C GLN A 81 -8.19 4.22 13.09
N LEU A 82 -7.91 3.01 12.60
CA LEU A 82 -8.94 2.07 12.23
C LEU A 82 -9.67 1.54 13.47
N SER A 83 -10.97 1.30 13.36
CA SER A 83 -11.67 0.48 14.35
C SER A 83 -11.22 -0.98 14.21
N ASP A 84 -11.29 -1.74 15.30
CA ASP A 84 -10.79 -3.13 15.37
C ASP A 84 -11.42 -4.09 14.34
N ASP A 85 -12.53 -3.70 13.72
CA ASP A 85 -13.29 -4.45 12.72
C ASP A 85 -13.06 -3.99 11.27
N LEU A 86 -12.26 -2.94 11.05
CA LEU A 86 -11.91 -2.46 9.73
C LEU A 86 -10.56 -3.03 9.27
N ILE A 87 -10.57 -3.53 8.04
CA ILE A 87 -9.43 -4.09 7.35
C ILE A 87 -9.16 -3.21 6.13
N ALA A 88 -7.90 -2.90 5.88
CA ALA A 88 -7.51 -2.16 4.70
C ALA A 88 -7.03 -3.12 3.61
N LEU A 89 -7.55 -2.97 2.39
CA LEU A 89 -7.29 -3.83 1.24
C LEU A 89 -6.86 -3.01 0.02
N SER A 90 -5.95 -3.55 -0.79
CA SER A 90 -5.63 -3.03 -2.12
C SER A 90 -5.90 -4.05 -3.24
N ALA A 91 -5.71 -5.36 -2.98
CA ALA A 91 -6.17 -6.42 -3.87
C ALA A 91 -7.64 -6.80 -3.60
N GLY A 92 -8.27 -7.42 -4.62
CA GLY A 92 -9.67 -7.87 -4.53
C GLY A 92 -10.70 -6.74 -4.63
N CYS A 93 -10.29 -5.48 -4.70
CA CYS A 93 -11.16 -4.32 -4.86
C CYS A 93 -11.25 -3.86 -6.33
N THR A 94 -12.46 -3.59 -6.80
CA THR A 94 -12.72 -3.10 -8.17
C THR A 94 -13.91 -2.14 -8.20
N TYR A 95 -14.02 -1.34 -9.26
CA TYR A 95 -15.19 -0.52 -9.51
C TYR A 95 -16.37 -1.37 -9.97
N LYS A 96 -17.57 -1.10 -9.42
CA LYS A 96 -18.83 -1.70 -9.87
C LYS A 96 -19.15 -1.39 -11.33
N SER A 97 -18.63 -0.28 -11.86
CA SER A 97 -18.78 0.12 -13.27
C SER A 97 -17.90 -0.68 -14.23
N GLY A 98 -16.95 -1.48 -13.72
CA GLY A 98 -15.93 -2.15 -14.52
C GLY A 98 -14.75 -1.26 -14.93
N LYS A 99 -14.66 -0.02 -14.42
CA LYS A 99 -13.46 0.83 -14.58
C LYS A 99 -12.25 0.11 -13.98
N THR A 100 -11.19 -0.04 -14.77
CA THR A 100 -9.92 -0.59 -14.28
C THR A 100 -9.02 0.55 -13.80
N ALA A 101 -8.86 0.66 -12.48
CA ALA A 101 -7.85 1.50 -11.87
C ALA A 101 -7.39 0.87 -10.56
N PRO A 102 -6.15 1.15 -10.08
CA PRO A 102 -5.70 0.64 -8.82
C PRO A 102 -6.44 1.33 -7.67
N LEU A 103 -6.86 0.55 -6.69
CA LEU A 103 -7.70 1.00 -5.58
C LEU A 103 -7.07 0.61 -4.25
N VAL A 104 -7.42 1.38 -3.23
CA VAL A 104 -7.27 1.02 -1.82
C VAL A 104 -8.61 1.23 -1.15
N ALA A 105 -9.03 0.32 -0.31
CA ALA A 105 -10.30 0.41 0.40
C ALA A 105 -10.14 0.03 1.88
N LEU A 106 -10.94 0.66 2.73
CA LEU A 106 -11.25 0.13 4.05
C LEU A 106 -12.54 -0.65 3.96
N VAL A 107 -12.49 -1.89 4.43
CA VAL A 107 -13.62 -2.80 4.44
C VAL A 107 -13.86 -3.33 5.83
N GLN A 108 -15.11 -3.70 6.09
CA GLN A 108 -15.47 -4.52 7.23
C GLN A 108 -15.78 -5.92 6.75
N ASP A 109 -15.17 -6.91 7.38
CA ASP A 109 -15.36 -8.33 7.06
C ASP A 109 -16.58 -8.89 7.79
N HIS A 110 -17.53 -9.44 7.02
CA HIS A 110 -18.71 -10.15 7.55
C HIS A 110 -18.71 -11.64 7.15
N SER A 111 -17.53 -12.25 7.03
CA SER A 111 -17.26 -13.66 6.68
C SER A 111 -17.66 -14.10 5.27
N ALA A 112 -18.75 -13.56 4.72
CA ALA A 112 -19.25 -13.87 3.38
C ALA A 112 -19.16 -12.71 2.40
N ASN A 113 -19.08 -11.47 2.91
CA ASN A 113 -19.03 -10.24 2.10
C ASN A 113 -18.19 -9.19 2.82
N TYR A 114 -17.55 -8.33 2.03
CA TYR A 114 -16.91 -7.13 2.52
C TYR A 114 -17.81 -5.91 2.31
N THR A 115 -17.98 -5.12 3.36
CA THR A 115 -18.64 -3.81 3.28
C THR A 115 -17.55 -2.74 3.13
N THR A 116 -17.51 -2.02 2.01
CA THR A 116 -16.56 -0.92 1.81
C THR A 116 -17.04 0.33 2.56
N HIS A 117 -16.20 0.84 3.47
CA HIS A 117 -16.45 2.04 4.28
C HIS A 117 -15.77 3.28 3.73
N ALA A 118 -14.57 3.11 3.18
CA ALA A 118 -13.82 4.17 2.53
C ALA A 118 -13.04 3.59 1.35
N ALA A 119 -12.78 4.40 0.33
CA ALA A 119 -11.97 3.99 -0.79
C ALA A 119 -11.20 5.17 -1.39
N TRP A 120 -10.06 4.86 -1.99
CA TRP A 120 -9.21 5.77 -2.71
C TRP A 120 -8.79 5.15 -4.04
N GLU A 121 -8.86 5.95 -5.10
CA GLU A 121 -8.17 5.64 -6.35
C GLU A 121 -6.70 6.03 -6.22
N VAL A 122 -5.81 5.15 -6.68
CA VAL A 122 -4.38 5.45 -6.72
C VAL A 122 -4.05 6.14 -8.04
N ASN A 123 -3.74 7.44 -7.97
CA ASN A 123 -3.33 8.20 -9.13
C ASN A 123 -1.82 8.08 -9.33
N LEU A 124 -1.40 7.18 -10.22
CA LEU A 124 0.02 6.89 -10.45
C LEU A 124 0.79 8.04 -11.14
N VAL A 125 0.07 8.95 -11.80
CA VAL A 125 0.66 10.12 -12.47
C VAL A 125 0.97 11.21 -11.44
N GLN A 126 -0.02 11.51 -10.59
CA GLN A 126 0.11 12.53 -9.54
C GLN A 126 0.76 12.00 -8.27
N GLN A 127 0.91 10.68 -8.14
CA GLN A 127 1.42 10.00 -6.95
C GLN A 127 0.60 10.39 -5.71
N SER A 128 -0.72 10.21 -5.81
CA SER A 128 -1.69 10.55 -4.76
C SER A 128 -2.70 9.43 -4.54
N PHE A 129 -3.42 9.54 -3.42
CA PHE A 129 -4.61 8.76 -3.11
C PHE A 129 -5.80 9.71 -3.20
N ASP A 130 -6.66 9.50 -4.19
CA ASP A 130 -7.79 10.38 -4.45
C ASP A 130 -9.04 9.73 -3.83
N PRO A 131 -9.68 10.33 -2.81
CA PRO A 131 -10.87 9.75 -2.19
C PRO A 131 -12.00 9.58 -3.19
N ILE A 132 -12.66 8.44 -3.14
CA ILE A 132 -13.80 8.11 -4.00
C ILE A 132 -14.98 7.63 -3.16
N ASP A 133 -16.17 7.60 -3.76
CA ASP A 133 -17.36 7.11 -3.10
C ASP A 133 -17.24 5.58 -2.88
N PRO A 134 -17.24 5.10 -1.61
CA PRO A 134 -17.10 3.68 -1.30
C PRO A 134 -18.24 2.84 -1.92
N SER A 135 -19.42 3.42 -2.16
CA SER A 135 -20.54 2.74 -2.78
C SER A 135 -20.28 2.33 -4.24
N THR A 136 -19.27 2.92 -4.89
CA THR A 136 -18.86 2.58 -6.26
C THR A 136 -17.86 1.44 -6.32
N VAL A 137 -17.31 1.02 -5.18
CA VAL A 137 -16.30 -0.03 -5.06
C VAL A 137 -16.95 -1.29 -4.50
N ILE A 138 -16.46 -2.44 -4.96
CA ILE A 138 -16.73 -3.74 -4.37
C ILE A 138 -15.39 -4.42 -4.10
N CYS A 139 -15.24 -4.96 -2.90
CA CYS A 139 -14.06 -5.71 -2.50
C CYS A 139 -14.44 -7.15 -2.15
N GLN A 140 -13.52 -8.07 -2.38
CA GLN A 140 -13.64 -9.49 -2.05
C GLN A 140 -12.32 -9.98 -1.46
N ASP A 141 -12.36 -11.06 -0.69
CA ASP A 141 -11.13 -11.67 -0.17
C ASP A 141 -10.28 -12.17 -1.35
N PRO A 142 -9.09 -11.58 -1.60
CA PRO A 142 -8.26 -11.97 -2.74
C PRO A 142 -7.72 -13.41 -2.63
N PHE A 143 -7.81 -14.04 -1.45
CA PHE A 143 -7.39 -15.43 -1.20
C PHE A 143 -8.55 -16.41 -1.06
N SER A 144 -9.79 -15.93 -1.12
CA SER A 144 -10.96 -16.79 -1.19
C SER A 144 -11.05 -17.40 -2.60
N PHE A 145 -10.34 -18.50 -2.80
CA PHE A 145 -10.51 -19.35 -3.98
C PHE A 145 -11.81 -20.18 -3.82
N PRO A 146 -12.59 -20.39 -4.89
CA PRO A 146 -13.47 -21.56 -4.95
C PRO A 146 -12.67 -22.87 -5.00
#